data_AF-A0A7X6YCU2-F1
#
_entry.id   AF-A0A7X6YCU2-F1
#
_cell.length_a   1.000
_cell.length_b   1.000
_cell.length_c   1.000
_cell.angle_alpha   90.00
_cell.angle_beta   90.00
_cell.angle_gamma   90.00
#
_symmetry.space_group_name_H-M   'P 1'
#
loop_
_entity.id
_entity.type
_entity.pdbx_description
1 polymer ?
#
loop_
_entity_poly.entity_id
_entity_poly.type
_entity_poly.pdbx_seq_one_letter_code
_entity_poly.pdbx_strand_id
1 'polypeptide(L)'
;IHTVRAVEGRVEEGIAVIGITGEGAHGDDRMTVTHRLYLPPGVPWFVAEAVSARNTGARPLQVKGFYFRLYNEFRKTPEKLPPNLWGVPPSGCWMDAESGRFFGAVAPMNAGMGVFFWLNPQGGQHPDARLELKEAVTVAPGEHYALRQPAYVIALTGQGDSRAWLEAATRLGEIMQ
;
A
#
# COMPACT_ATOMS: atom_id res chain seq x y z
N ILE A 1 12.46 2.12 1.83
CA ILE A 1 13.13 2.30 0.52
C ILE A 1 13.70 3.71 0.53
N HIS A 2 15.01 3.82 0.39
CA HIS A 2 15.72 5.10 0.33
C HIS A 2 16.11 5.45 -1.11
N THR A 3 16.27 4.44 -1.97
CA THR A 3 16.68 4.61 -3.37
C THR A 3 15.97 3.58 -4.25
N VAL A 4 15.50 4.01 -5.42
CA VAL A 4 15.00 3.10 -6.47
C VAL A 4 16.20 2.56 -7.23
N ARG A 5 16.31 1.24 -7.35
CA ARG A 5 17.43 0.56 -8.03
C ARG A 5 17.08 0.17 -9.46
N ALA A 6 15.88 -0.36 -9.66
CA ALA A 6 15.43 -0.85 -10.96
C ALA A 6 13.95 -0.55 -11.14
N VAL A 7 13.57 -0.24 -12.38
CA VAL A 7 12.20 -0.10 -12.83
C VAL A 7 12.06 -0.83 -14.15
N GLU A 8 11.09 -1.72 -14.24
CA GLU A 8 10.79 -2.48 -15.44
C GLU A 8 9.33 -2.27 -15.80
N GLY A 9 9.07 -1.88 -17.06
CA GLY A 9 7.72 -1.64 -17.56
C GLY A 9 7.36 -2.65 -18.65
N ARG A 10 6.13 -3.14 -18.62
CA ARG A 10 5.55 -3.97 -19.68
C ARG A 10 4.04 -3.75 -19.77
N VAL A 11 3.43 -4.26 -20.84
CA VAL A 11 1.98 -4.29 -21.00
C VAL A 11 1.53 -5.75 -20.96
N GLU A 12 0.60 -6.07 -20.07
CA GLU A 12 -0.02 -7.39 -19.93
C GLU A 12 -1.52 -7.25 -20.12
N GLU A 13 -2.10 -7.92 -21.11
CA GLU A 13 -3.55 -7.89 -21.37
C GLU A 13 -4.14 -6.46 -21.49
N GLY A 14 -3.37 -5.52 -22.03
CA GLY A 14 -3.76 -4.12 -22.17
C GLY A 14 -3.60 -3.26 -20.91
N ILE A 15 -3.06 -3.83 -19.83
CA ILE A 15 -2.75 -3.15 -18.57
C ILE A 15 -1.25 -2.82 -18.53
N ALA A 16 -0.91 -1.57 -18.21
CA ALA A 16 0.48 -1.21 -17.95
C ALA A 16 0.92 -1.75 -16.58
N VAL A 17 2.01 -2.52 -16.57
CA VAL A 17 2.56 -3.15 -15.38
C VAL A 17 3.98 -2.66 -15.14
N ILE A 18 4.23 -2.13 -13.94
CA ILE A 18 5.52 -1.56 -13.56
C ILE A 18 6.07 -2.32 -12.36
N GLY A 19 7.19 -3.03 -12.54
CA GLY A 19 7.99 -3.58 -11.45
C GLY A 19 8.95 -2.52 -10.91
N ILE A 20 8.98 -2.33 -9.60
CA ILE A 20 9.87 -1.37 -8.94
C ILE A 20 10.64 -2.12 -7.85
N THR A 21 11.97 -2.16 -7.97
CA THR A 21 12.84 -2.67 -6.92
C THR A 21 13.58 -1.51 -6.26
N GLY A 22 13.35 -1.34 -4.96
CA GLY A 22 14.01 -0.32 -4.15
C GLY A 22 14.95 -0.93 -3.12
N GLU A 23 15.95 -0.16 -2.71
CA GLU A 23 16.89 -0.51 -1.64
C GLU A 23 16.48 0.15 -0.32
N GLY A 24 16.66 -0.59 0.78
CA GLY A 24 16.36 -0.17 2.14
C GLY A 24 17.49 -0.56 3.10
N ALA A 25 17.67 0.27 4.11
CA ALA A 25 18.72 0.13 5.11
C ALA A 25 18.20 0.58 6.48
N HIS A 26 18.48 -0.17 7.53
CA HIS A 26 18.24 0.25 8.91
C HIS A 26 19.29 -0.37 9.83
N GLY A 27 20.09 0.45 10.51
CA GLY A 27 21.30 -0.03 11.20
C GLY A 27 22.23 -0.76 10.23
N ASP A 28 22.58 -2.00 10.56
CA ASP A 28 23.40 -2.89 9.70
C ASP A 28 22.58 -3.71 8.70
N ASP A 29 21.26 -3.68 8.80
CA ASP A 29 20.40 -4.47 7.92
C ASP A 29 20.30 -3.78 6.55
N ARG A 30 20.39 -4.59 5.49
CA ARG A 30 20.32 -4.15 4.10
C ARG A 30 19.38 -5.07 3.33
N MET A 31 18.45 -4.47 2.59
CA MET A 31 17.46 -5.23 1.84
C MET A 31 17.10 -4.55 0.53
N THR A 32 16.63 -5.36 -0.42
CA THR A 32 15.85 -4.86 -1.57
C THR A 32 14.40 -5.31 -1.40
N VAL A 33 13.47 -4.47 -1.81
CA VAL A 33 12.03 -4.79 -1.81
C VAL A 33 11.49 -4.52 -3.20
N THR A 34 10.76 -5.48 -3.75
CA THR A 34 10.11 -5.36 -5.04
C THR A 34 8.61 -5.20 -4.86
N HIS A 35 8.08 -4.17 -5.49
CA HIS A 35 6.64 -3.96 -5.66
C HIS A 35 6.29 -4.02 -7.13
N ARG A 36 5.02 -4.27 -7.42
CA ARG A 36 4.47 -4.21 -8.77
C ARG A 36 3.25 -3.30 -8.76
N LEU A 37 3.19 -2.40 -9.73
CA LEU A 37 2.04 -1.56 -9.98
C LEU A 37 1.30 -2.07 -11.21
N TYR A 38 -0.03 -2.14 -11.13
CA TYR A 38 -0.90 -2.36 -12.28
C TYR A 38 -1.72 -1.09 -12.49
N LEU A 39 -1.67 -0.54 -13.70
CA LEU A 39 -2.28 0.73 -14.08
C LEU A 39 -3.35 0.47 -15.16
N PRO A 40 -4.59 0.10 -14.77
CA PRO A 40 -5.65 -0.10 -15.75
C PRO A 40 -6.03 1.22 -16.43
N PRO A 41 -6.38 1.19 -17.73
CA PRO A 41 -6.71 2.39 -18.47
C PRO A 41 -8.07 2.97 -18.03
N GLY A 42 -8.17 4.30 -18.06
CA GLY A 42 -9.44 5.02 -17.92
C GLY A 42 -10.05 5.05 -16.51
N VAL A 43 -9.30 4.61 -15.49
CA VAL A 43 -9.76 4.59 -14.10
C VAL A 43 -8.84 5.42 -13.19
N PRO A 44 -9.38 6.07 -12.14
CA PRO A 44 -8.59 6.91 -11.23
C PRO A 44 -7.94 6.10 -10.10
N TRP A 45 -7.54 4.86 -10.38
CA TRP A 45 -6.97 3.95 -9.39
C TRP A 45 -5.95 3.01 -10.02
N PHE A 46 -5.07 2.46 -9.18
CA PHE A 46 -4.07 1.49 -9.56
C PHE A 46 -3.86 0.46 -8.45
N VAL A 47 -3.40 -0.73 -8.81
CA VAL A 47 -3.07 -1.77 -7.85
C VAL A 47 -1.60 -1.65 -7.49
N ALA A 48 -1.28 -1.68 -6.19
CA ALA A 48 0.07 -1.80 -5.68
C ALA A 48 0.21 -3.14 -4.96
N GLU A 49 1.04 -4.02 -5.51
CA GLU A 49 1.31 -5.38 -5.02
C GLU A 49 2.72 -5.45 -4.41
N ALA A 50 2.84 -6.06 -3.25
CA ALA A 50 4.12 -6.47 -2.67
C ALA A 50 4.54 -7.82 -3.26
N VAL A 51 5.75 -7.89 -3.82
CA VAL A 51 6.23 -9.09 -4.51
C VAL A 51 7.22 -9.85 -3.65
N SER A 52 8.30 -9.18 -3.22
CA SER A 52 9.38 -9.86 -2.51
C SER A 52 10.24 -8.91 -1.70
N ALA A 53 10.93 -9.47 -0.72
CA ALA A 53 12.02 -8.84 0.00
C ALA A 53 13.27 -9.73 -0.10
N ARG A 54 14.42 -9.17 -0.42
CA ARG A 54 15.70 -9.87 -0.51
C ARG A 54 16.69 -9.28 0.47
N ASN A 55 17.39 -10.15 1.20
CA ASN A 55 18.46 -9.74 2.09
C ASN A 55 19.74 -9.48 1.28
N THR A 56 20.21 -8.23 1.30
CA THR A 56 21.45 -7.82 0.64
C THR A 56 22.55 -7.48 1.64
N GLY A 57 22.33 -7.74 2.93
CA GLY A 57 23.28 -7.55 4.01
C GLY A 57 24.07 -8.81 4.35
N ALA A 58 24.95 -8.69 5.34
CA ALA A 58 25.81 -9.78 5.79
C ALA A 58 25.21 -10.64 6.93
N ARG A 59 24.08 -10.22 7.51
CA ARG A 59 23.42 -10.91 8.64
C ARG A 59 22.01 -11.35 8.24
N PRO A 60 21.42 -12.37 8.91
CA PRO A 60 20.03 -12.74 8.68
C PRO A 60 19.05 -11.57 8.90
N LEU A 61 18.13 -11.37 7.96
CA LEU A 61 17.12 -10.32 7.99
C LEU A 61 15.80 -10.88 8.54
N GLN A 62 15.18 -10.16 9.48
CA GLN A 62 13.84 -10.48 9.99
C GLN A 62 12.78 -9.70 9.20
N VAL A 63 12.05 -10.38 8.32
CA VAL A 63 10.93 -9.79 7.58
C VAL A 63 9.66 -9.96 8.40
N LYS A 64 9.06 -8.84 8.82
CA LYS A 64 7.84 -8.82 9.63
C LYS A 64 6.58 -8.42 8.85
N GLY A 65 6.74 -7.86 7.66
CA GLY A 65 5.62 -7.35 6.90
C GLY A 65 6.04 -6.52 5.70
N PHE A 66 5.04 -6.17 4.90
CA PHE A 66 5.18 -5.30 3.73
C PHE A 66 4.32 -4.06 3.93
N TYR A 67 4.86 -2.90 3.58
CA TYR A 67 4.24 -1.61 3.81
C TYR A 67 4.09 -0.85 2.49
N PHE A 68 2.91 -0.32 2.27
CA PHE A 68 2.52 0.53 1.16
C PHE A 68 2.35 1.95 1.71
N ARG A 69 3.33 2.80 1.44
CA ARG A 69 3.36 4.16 1.99
C ARG A 69 2.94 5.18 0.94
N LEU A 70 1.69 5.61 1.03
CA LEU A 70 1.05 6.55 0.10
C LEU A 70 1.18 7.99 0.60
N TYR A 71 2.39 8.55 0.51
CA TYR A 71 2.65 9.93 0.91
C TYR A 71 2.08 10.95 -0.07
N ASN A 72 1.56 12.07 0.47
CA ASN A 72 1.08 13.22 -0.28
C ASN A 72 1.08 14.49 0.60
N GLU A 73 0.58 15.61 0.07
CA GLU A 73 0.56 16.90 0.76
C GLU A 73 -0.73 17.14 1.59
N PHE A 74 -1.77 16.33 1.42
CA PHE A 74 -3.06 16.49 2.06
C PHE A 74 -3.01 16.11 3.53
N ARG A 75 -3.59 16.91 4.44
CA ARG A 75 -3.45 16.72 5.90
C ARG A 75 -4.76 16.35 6.62
N LYS A 76 -5.92 16.41 5.95
CA LYS A 76 -7.20 16.02 6.53
C LYS A 76 -7.44 14.52 6.31
N THR A 77 -8.16 13.85 7.20
CA THR A 77 -8.71 12.51 6.98
C THR A 77 -10.24 12.59 6.89
N PRO A 78 -10.92 11.61 6.27
CA PRO A 78 -12.37 11.53 6.28
C PRO A 78 -12.92 11.64 7.71
N GLU A 79 -14.03 12.35 7.84
CA GLU A 79 -14.78 12.40 9.09
C GLU A 79 -15.27 10.99 9.45
N LYS A 80 -15.28 10.67 10.75
CA LYS A 80 -15.73 9.36 11.22
C LYS A 80 -17.20 9.18 10.88
N LEU A 81 -17.46 8.37 9.86
CA LEU A 81 -18.80 7.93 9.52
C LEU A 81 -19.32 6.96 10.60
N PRO A 82 -20.66 6.79 10.75
CA PRO A 82 -21.24 5.87 11.72
C PRO A 82 -20.60 4.49 11.65
N PRO A 83 -20.50 3.76 12.79
CA PRO A 83 -19.89 2.44 12.82
C PRO A 83 -20.55 1.55 11.77
N ASN A 84 -19.70 1.02 10.92
CA ASN A 84 -20.13 0.27 9.77
C ASN A 84 -20.64 -1.12 10.20
N LEU A 85 -21.94 -1.35 10.05
CA LEU A 85 -22.60 -2.60 10.41
C LEU A 85 -22.43 -3.70 9.36
N TRP A 86 -21.92 -3.39 8.16
CA TRP A 86 -21.98 -4.27 6.98
C TRP A 86 -20.63 -4.61 6.31
N GLY A 87 -19.49 -4.38 6.98
CA GLY A 87 -18.20 -4.93 6.54
C GLY A 87 -17.60 -4.30 5.26
N VAL A 88 -17.24 -3.03 5.34
CA VAL A 88 -16.55 -2.25 4.29
C VAL A 88 -15.09 -2.71 4.29
N PRO A 89 -14.46 -2.81 3.10
CA PRO A 89 -13.04 -3.14 3.00
C PRO A 89 -12.16 -2.26 3.89
N PRO A 90 -11.05 -2.80 4.43
CA PRO A 90 -10.03 -1.99 5.09
C PRO A 90 -9.59 -0.87 4.16
N SER A 91 -9.81 0.38 4.58
CA SER A 91 -9.61 1.54 3.71
C SER A 91 -9.31 2.80 4.52
N GLY A 92 -8.58 3.72 3.90
CA GLY A 92 -8.29 5.04 4.45
C GLY A 92 -7.68 5.96 3.40
N CYS A 93 -7.82 7.27 3.60
CA CYS A 93 -7.25 8.26 2.70
C CYS A 93 -6.84 9.54 3.43
N TRP A 94 -5.99 10.31 2.75
CA TRP A 94 -5.82 11.73 3.03
C TRP A 94 -6.74 12.54 2.11
N MET A 95 -7.25 13.65 2.63
CA MET A 95 -8.14 14.59 1.96
C MET A 95 -7.55 16.00 2.03
N ASP A 96 -7.72 16.75 0.95
CA ASP A 96 -7.48 18.17 0.90
C ASP A 96 -8.68 18.93 1.47
N ALA A 97 -8.43 19.87 2.37
CA ALA A 97 -9.51 20.57 3.07
C ALA A 97 -10.26 21.57 2.17
N GLU A 98 -9.57 22.14 1.18
CA GLU A 98 -10.12 23.19 0.31
C GLU A 98 -10.82 22.63 -0.92
N SER A 99 -10.16 21.70 -1.63
CA SER A 99 -10.68 21.16 -2.89
C SER A 99 -11.51 19.88 -2.73
N GLY A 100 -11.44 19.22 -1.57
CA GLY A 100 -12.04 17.90 -1.36
C GLY A 100 -11.34 16.78 -2.14
N ARG A 101 -10.18 17.03 -2.76
CA ARG A 101 -9.38 15.98 -3.40
C ARG A 101 -8.95 14.95 -2.35
N PHE A 102 -8.93 13.68 -2.70
CA PHE A 102 -8.45 12.63 -1.81
C PHE A 102 -7.49 11.67 -2.53
N PHE A 103 -6.58 11.10 -1.74
CA PHE A 103 -5.67 10.02 -2.17
C PHE A 103 -5.53 9.01 -1.03
N GLY A 104 -5.81 7.75 -1.32
CA GLY A 104 -5.86 6.71 -0.30
C GLY A 104 -5.71 5.31 -0.85
N ALA A 105 -5.97 4.33 0.02
CA ALA A 105 -5.93 2.92 -0.30
C ALA A 105 -7.19 2.19 0.18
N VAL A 106 -7.51 1.12 -0.54
CA VAL A 106 -8.49 0.10 -0.18
C VAL A 106 -7.79 -1.25 -0.30
N ALA A 107 -7.97 -2.12 0.67
CA ALA A 107 -7.44 -3.47 0.63
C ALA A 107 -8.58 -4.51 0.47
N PRO A 108 -8.29 -5.69 -0.10
CA PRO A 108 -9.29 -6.76 -0.19
C PRO A 108 -9.76 -7.20 1.19
N MET A 109 -11.04 -7.56 1.28
CA MET A 109 -11.62 -8.14 2.49
C MET A 109 -10.89 -9.45 2.84
N ASN A 110 -10.65 -9.68 4.12
CA ASN A 110 -10.03 -10.92 4.65
C ASN A 110 -8.60 -11.24 4.14
N ALA A 111 -7.92 -10.32 3.45
CA ALA A 111 -6.54 -10.51 2.98
C ALA A 111 -5.47 -10.33 4.07
N GLY A 112 -5.86 -10.12 5.33
CA GLY A 112 -4.92 -9.82 6.42
C GLY A 112 -4.25 -8.44 6.32
N MET A 113 -4.78 -7.58 5.45
CA MET A 113 -4.28 -6.23 5.22
C MET A 113 -4.89 -5.22 6.19
N GLY A 114 -4.05 -4.34 6.75
CA GLY A 114 -4.48 -3.16 7.48
C GLY A 114 -4.29 -1.89 6.63
N VAL A 115 -5.20 -0.93 6.76
CA VAL A 115 -5.09 0.39 6.13
C VAL A 115 -5.39 1.46 7.17
N PHE A 116 -4.39 2.29 7.47
CA PHE A 116 -4.44 3.29 8.54
C PHE A 116 -3.86 4.61 8.05
N PHE A 117 -4.65 5.67 8.16
CA PHE A 117 -4.24 7.03 7.81
C PHE A 117 -4.46 7.90 9.04
N TRP A 118 -3.38 8.41 9.62
CA TRP A 118 -3.45 9.20 10.84
C TRP A 118 -2.27 10.19 10.97
N LEU A 119 -2.51 11.26 11.72
CA LEU A 119 -1.49 12.23 12.11
C LEU A 119 -1.02 11.91 13.53
N ASN A 120 0.29 11.89 13.74
CA ASN A 120 0.81 11.84 15.10
C ASN A 120 0.70 13.22 15.80
N PRO A 121 0.87 13.29 17.13
CA PRO A 121 0.81 14.56 17.86
C PRO A 121 1.82 15.62 17.39
N GLN A 122 2.89 15.22 16.71
CA GLN A 122 3.91 16.11 16.14
C GLN A 122 3.58 16.57 14.70
N GLY A 123 2.41 16.20 14.16
CA GLY A 123 1.99 16.55 12.80
C GLY A 123 2.58 15.67 11.69
N GLY A 124 3.31 14.62 12.04
CA GLY A 124 3.84 13.62 11.12
C GLY A 124 2.74 12.73 10.55
N GLN A 125 2.78 12.51 9.25
CA GLN A 125 1.83 11.66 8.53
C GLN A 125 2.21 10.19 8.56
N HIS A 126 1.21 9.34 8.77
CA HIS A 126 1.32 7.89 8.71
C HIS A 126 0.27 7.33 7.75
N PRO A 127 0.56 7.29 6.43
CA PRO A 127 -0.21 6.55 5.44
C PRO A 127 0.23 5.09 5.42
N ASP A 128 -0.21 4.32 6.41
CA ASP A 128 0.19 2.95 6.63
C ASP A 128 -0.86 1.99 6.06
N ALA A 129 -0.69 1.56 4.81
CA ALA A 129 -1.27 0.30 4.36
C ALA A 129 -0.22 -0.80 4.52
N ARG A 130 -0.59 -1.95 5.13
CA ARG A 130 0.40 -2.99 5.45
C ARG A 130 -0.17 -4.39 5.53
N LEU A 131 0.65 -5.36 5.14
CA LEU A 131 0.54 -6.76 5.55
C LEU A 131 1.50 -6.99 6.71
N GLU A 132 0.98 -7.39 7.86
CA GLU A 132 1.81 -7.93 8.95
C GLU A 132 1.84 -9.45 8.87
N LEU A 133 3.04 -10.04 8.86
CA LEU A 133 3.20 -11.48 8.92
C LEU A 133 2.90 -11.94 10.34
N LYS A 134 2.13 -13.03 10.47
CA LYS A 134 1.82 -13.64 11.77
C LYS A 134 3.08 -14.00 12.56
N GLU A 135 4.11 -14.45 11.85
CA GLU A 135 5.43 -14.76 12.39
C GLU A 135 6.49 -14.10 11.52
N ALA A 136 7.56 -13.61 12.15
CA ALA A 136 8.68 -13.03 11.42
C ALA A 136 9.41 -14.13 10.63
N VAL A 137 9.71 -13.84 9.37
CA VAL A 137 10.47 -14.76 8.50
C VAL A 137 11.94 -14.36 8.54
N THR A 138 12.80 -15.33 8.84
CA THR A 138 14.26 -15.13 8.78
C THR A 138 14.76 -15.39 7.36
N VAL A 139 15.37 -14.38 6.74
CA VAL A 139 15.94 -14.46 5.40
C VAL A 139 17.46 -14.40 5.50
N ALA A 140 18.15 -15.48 5.12
CA ALA A 140 19.61 -15.54 5.14
C ALA A 140 20.24 -14.52 4.17
N PRO A 141 21.52 -14.12 4.38
CA PRO A 141 22.24 -13.27 3.43
C PRO A 141 22.17 -13.81 1.99
N GLY A 142 21.81 -12.94 1.04
CA GLY A 142 21.69 -13.27 -0.38
C GLY A 142 20.34 -13.87 -0.80
N GLU A 143 19.59 -14.44 0.16
CA GLU A 143 18.28 -15.07 -0.06
C GLU A 143 17.14 -14.06 -0.17
N HIS A 144 16.00 -14.53 -0.70
CA HIS A 144 14.79 -13.73 -0.82
C HIS A 144 13.56 -14.45 -0.27
N TYR A 145 12.62 -13.65 0.23
CA TYR A 145 11.29 -14.07 0.62
C TYR A 145 10.27 -13.50 -0.37
N ALA A 146 9.49 -14.40 -0.98
CA ALA A 146 8.35 -14.06 -1.80
C ALA A 146 7.06 -14.45 -1.08
N LEU A 147 6.03 -13.61 -1.20
CA LEU A 147 4.73 -13.92 -0.66
C LEU A 147 4.09 -15.06 -1.45
N ARG A 148 3.49 -16.03 -0.73
CA ARG A 148 2.79 -17.16 -1.36
C ARG A 148 1.42 -16.76 -1.93
N GLN A 149 0.84 -15.70 -1.40
CA GLN A 149 -0.41 -15.11 -1.87
C GLN A 149 -0.16 -13.63 -2.16
N PRO A 150 -0.78 -13.06 -3.21
CA PRO A 150 -0.65 -11.64 -3.51
C PRO A 150 -1.08 -10.79 -2.30
N ALA A 151 -0.22 -9.86 -1.88
CA ALA A 151 -0.59 -8.83 -0.93
C ALA A 151 -0.61 -7.50 -1.67
N TYR A 152 -1.79 -6.91 -1.76
CA TYR A 152 -1.97 -5.69 -2.53
C TYR A 152 -2.98 -4.75 -1.91
N VAL A 153 -2.89 -3.49 -2.32
CA VAL A 153 -3.92 -2.48 -2.12
C VAL A 153 -4.27 -1.86 -3.46
N ILE A 154 -5.51 -1.38 -3.59
CA ILE A 154 -5.90 -0.46 -4.65
C ILE A 154 -5.69 0.95 -4.12
N ALA A 155 -4.73 1.66 -4.68
CA ALA A 155 -4.55 3.08 -4.45
C ALA A 155 -5.47 3.86 -5.39
N LEU A 156 -6.22 4.83 -4.87
CA LEU A 156 -7.17 5.61 -5.66
C LEU A 156 -7.10 7.09 -5.34
N THR A 157 -7.41 7.90 -6.34
CA THR A 157 -7.64 9.33 -6.20
C THR A 157 -9.09 9.67 -6.53
N GLY A 158 -9.54 10.81 -6.03
CA GLY A 158 -10.86 11.34 -6.35
C GLY A 158 -11.09 12.68 -5.71
N GLN A 159 -12.33 13.13 -5.71
CA GLN A 159 -12.74 14.40 -5.14
C GLN A 159 -14.13 14.29 -4.51
N GLY A 160 -14.33 14.95 -3.38
CA GLY A 160 -15.60 15.01 -2.67
C GLY A 160 -15.39 15.04 -1.16
N ASP A 161 -16.41 14.61 -0.43
CA ASP A 161 -16.41 14.52 1.02
C ASP A 161 -16.16 13.07 1.51
N SER A 162 -16.35 12.84 2.80
CA SER A 162 -16.24 11.51 3.42
C SER A 162 -17.18 10.48 2.78
N ARG A 163 -18.34 10.90 2.27
CA ARG A 163 -19.30 10.01 1.61
C ARG A 163 -18.81 9.60 0.23
N ALA A 164 -18.30 10.54 -0.56
CA ALA A 164 -17.70 10.24 -1.86
C ALA A 164 -16.52 9.25 -1.72
N TRP A 165 -15.71 9.41 -0.68
CA TRP A 165 -14.67 8.44 -0.33
C TRP A 165 -15.24 7.05 -0.02
N LEU A 166 -16.25 6.97 0.86
CA LEU A 166 -16.84 5.69 1.26
C LEU A 166 -17.48 4.96 0.06
N GLU A 167 -18.17 5.67 -0.82
CA GLU A 167 -18.78 5.11 -2.03
C GLU A 167 -17.70 4.54 -2.97
N ALA A 168 -16.60 5.28 -3.18
CA ALA A 168 -15.47 4.81 -3.99
C ALA A 168 -14.79 3.57 -3.36
N ALA A 169 -14.56 3.59 -2.05
CA ALA A 169 -13.92 2.49 -1.34
C ALA A 169 -14.77 1.21 -1.35
N THR A 170 -16.09 1.35 -1.16
CA THR A 170 -17.04 0.23 -1.20
C THR A 170 -17.09 -0.40 -2.59
N ARG A 171 -17.21 0.41 -3.65
CA ARG A 171 -17.23 -0.06 -5.03
C ARG A 171 -15.96 -0.84 -5.41
N LEU A 172 -14.79 -0.35 -4.99
CA LEU A 172 -13.53 -1.08 -5.19
C LEU A 172 -13.48 -2.37 -4.37
N GLY A 173 -14.04 -2.36 -3.16
CA GLY A 173 -14.21 -3.55 -2.33
C GLY A 173 -14.95 -4.67 -3.04
N GLU A 174 -16.04 -4.35 -3.73
CA GLU A 174 -16.85 -5.31 -4.49
C GLU A 174 -16.08 -5.92 -5.68
N ILE A 175 -15.21 -5.16 -6.32
CA ILE A 175 -14.38 -5.64 -7.45
C ILE A 175 -13.29 -6.62 -6.98
N MET A 176 -12.91 -6.58 -5.71
CA MET A 176 -11.83 -7.40 -5.13
C MET A 176 -12.33 -8.73 -4.51
N GLN A 177 -13.63 -8.99 -4.50
CA GLN A 177 -14.21 -10.25 -4.02
C GLN A 177 -14.12 -11.35 -5.09
#